data_AF-A0A841IJY0-F1
#
_entry.id   AF-A0A841IJY0-F1
#
_cell.length_a   1.000
_cell.length_b   1.000
_cell.length_c   1.000
_cell.angle_alpha   90.00
_cell.angle_beta   90.00
_cell.angle_gamma   90.00
#
_symmetry.space_group_name_H-M   'P 1'
#
loop_
_entity.id
_entity.type
_entity.pdbx_description
1 polymer ?
#
loop_
_entity_poly.entity_id
_entity_poly.type
_entity_poly.pdbx_seq_one_letter_code
_entity_poly.pdbx_strand_id
1 'polypeptide(L)'
;MGLATTPTCWAGPYHAFNHWRNTIAEAAGYPLGEVQGRYGPIVFVDIGEEQYTDEHIQGDWDSPPADILFVLLVHSDCEGHIHPEHAGPLADRLEGLIPAVEDTSSGDAPWEREETVASMHRFIAGLREAASTGEKVLFH
;
A
#
# COMPACT_ATOMS: atom_id res chain seq x y z
N MET A 1 -0.15 -0.97 -18.16
CA MET A 1 -0.53 -2.31 -17.66
C MET A 1 -1.37 -2.11 -16.40
N GLY A 2 -2.26 -3.05 -16.08
CA GLY A 2 -3.06 -2.99 -14.85
C GLY A 2 -2.41 -3.84 -13.76
N LEU A 3 -2.61 -3.45 -12.51
CA LEU A 3 -2.31 -4.24 -11.32
C LEU A 3 -3.60 -4.92 -10.88
N ALA A 4 -3.54 -6.23 -10.68
CA ALA A 4 -4.58 -7.00 -10.01
C ALA A 4 -3.98 -7.75 -8.82
N THR A 5 -4.68 -7.75 -7.70
CA THR A 5 -4.28 -8.53 -6.52
C THR A 5 -5.32 -9.57 -6.14
N THR A 6 -4.87 -10.68 -5.56
CA THR A 6 -5.74 -11.75 -5.04
C THR A 6 -5.73 -11.73 -3.50
N PRO A 7 -6.81 -12.10 -2.81
CA PRO A 7 -8.18 -12.09 -3.28
C PRO A 7 -8.66 -10.62 -3.40
N THR A 8 -8.82 -10.17 -4.65
CA THR A 8 -9.45 -8.89 -5.07
C THR A 8 -9.17 -7.64 -4.21
N CYS A 9 -7.96 -7.49 -3.67
CA CYS A 9 -7.64 -6.33 -2.81
C CYS A 9 -7.60 -5.03 -3.65
N TRP A 10 -7.18 -5.15 -4.92
CA TRP A 10 -7.00 -4.05 -5.86
C TRP A 10 -7.20 -4.52 -7.30
N ALA A 11 -7.80 -3.66 -8.12
CA ALA A 11 -7.82 -3.78 -9.58
C ALA A 11 -7.78 -2.37 -10.18
N GLY A 12 -6.72 -2.04 -10.93
CA GLY A 12 -6.57 -0.70 -11.49
C GLY A 12 -5.19 -0.47 -12.10
N PRO A 13 -4.90 0.72 -12.64
CA PRO A 13 -3.58 1.01 -13.19
C PRO A 13 -2.53 1.23 -12.09
N TYR A 14 -1.28 0.87 -12.37
CA TYR A 14 -0.14 1.04 -11.44
C TYR A 14 0.00 2.45 -10.88
N HIS A 15 -0.21 3.48 -11.71
CA HIS A 15 -0.11 4.87 -11.25
C HIS A 15 -1.16 5.22 -10.19
N ALA A 16 -2.38 4.66 -10.29
CA ALA A 16 -3.42 4.87 -9.28
C ALA A 16 -3.07 4.13 -7.98
N PHE A 17 -2.48 2.94 -8.08
CA PHE A 17 -2.01 2.21 -6.90
C PHE A 17 -0.87 2.94 -6.19
N ASN A 18 0.10 3.48 -6.94
CA ASN A 18 1.20 4.24 -6.36
C ASN A 18 0.74 5.56 -5.75
N HIS A 19 -0.19 6.27 -6.40
CA HIS A 19 -0.82 7.44 -5.80
C HIS A 19 -1.52 7.09 -4.48
N TRP A 20 -2.31 6.01 -4.47
CA TRP A 20 -2.99 5.51 -3.27
C TRP A 20 -2.01 5.13 -2.15
N ARG A 21 -0.89 4.46 -2.45
CA ARG A 21 0.18 4.17 -1.47
C ARG A 21 0.79 5.43 -0.88
N ASN A 22 1.03 6.45 -1.72
CA ASN A 22 1.60 7.72 -1.27
C ASN A 22 0.64 8.47 -0.34
N THR A 23 -0.67 8.46 -0.62
CA THR A 23 -1.68 9.04 0.28
C THR A 23 -1.69 8.34 1.65
N ILE A 24 -1.58 7.00 1.67
CA ILE A 24 -1.48 6.24 2.92
C ILE A 24 -0.22 6.60 3.70
N ALA A 25 0.92 6.70 3.01
CA ALA A 25 2.19 7.06 3.62
C ALA A 25 2.12 8.47 4.24
N GLU A 26 1.58 9.44 3.51
CA GLU A 26 1.35 10.81 4.00
C GLU A 26 0.43 10.83 5.23
N ALA A 27 -0.71 10.14 5.17
CA ALA A 27 -1.65 10.05 6.30
C ALA A 27 -1.04 9.36 7.53
N ALA A 28 -0.08 8.46 7.32
CA ALA A 28 0.69 7.82 8.38
C ALA A 28 1.85 8.68 8.90
N GLY A 29 2.10 9.84 8.31
CA GLY A 29 3.17 10.78 8.68
C GLY A 29 4.54 10.41 8.14
N TYR A 30 4.62 9.52 7.14
CA TYR A 30 5.88 9.20 6.48
C TYR A 30 6.26 10.29 5.47
N PRO A 31 7.54 10.65 5.38
CA PRO A 31 8.00 11.62 4.39
C PRO A 31 7.87 11.04 2.98
N LEU A 32 7.48 11.90 2.04
CA LEU A 32 7.48 11.58 0.62
C LEU A 32 8.67 12.27 -0.05
N GLY A 33 9.43 11.51 -0.82
CA GLY A 33 10.45 12.01 -1.72
C GLY A 33 9.91 12.19 -3.13
N GLU A 34 10.49 13.11 -3.88
CA GLU A 34 10.17 13.33 -5.30
C GLU A 34 11.45 13.34 -6.12
N VAL A 35 11.48 12.54 -7.18
CA VAL A 35 12.58 12.54 -8.16
C VAL A 35 12.04 12.83 -9.56
N GLN A 36 12.83 13.54 -10.36
CA GLN A 36 12.47 13.81 -11.75
C GLN A 36 12.56 12.52 -12.57
N GLY A 37 11.41 11.93 -12.87
CA GLY A 37 11.28 10.80 -13.77
C GLY A 37 11.23 11.20 -15.25
N ARG A 38 11.31 10.20 -16.13
CA ARG A 38 11.26 10.37 -17.59
C ARG A 38 9.96 10.99 -18.10
N TYR A 39 8.85 10.79 -17.37
CA TYR A 39 7.51 11.21 -17.78
C TYR A 39 6.87 12.20 -16.80
N GLY A 40 7.66 12.79 -15.91
CA GLY A 40 7.18 13.64 -14.82
C GLY A 40 7.80 13.23 -13.48
N PRO A 41 7.45 13.94 -12.40
CA PRO A 41 7.92 13.61 -11.06
C PRO A 41 7.40 12.23 -10.64
N ILE A 42 8.28 11.47 -9.98
CA ILE A 42 7.96 10.19 -9.34
C ILE A 42 8.01 10.45 -7.84
N VAL A 43 6.89 10.21 -7.17
CA VAL A 43 6.76 10.33 -5.71
C VAL A 43 6.93 8.95 -5.11
N PHE A 44 7.80 8.85 -4.11
CA PHE A 44 8.09 7.62 -3.38
C PHE A 44 8.09 7.89 -1.88
N VAL A 45 7.92 6.85 -1.07
CA VAL A 45 8.01 6.96 0.38
C VAL A 45 9.49 6.95 0.78
N ASP A 46 9.96 8.00 1.46
CA ASP A 46 11.34 8.13 1.89
C ASP A 46 11.56 7.42 3.25
N ILE A 47 11.58 6.10 3.22
CA ILE A 47 11.75 5.23 4.40
C ILE A 47 13.19 4.75 4.59
N GLY A 48 14.16 5.33 3.86
CA GLY A 48 15.58 4.96 3.94
C GLY A 48 15.87 3.59 3.32
N GLU A 49 16.10 3.58 2.00
CA GLU A 49 16.26 2.36 1.18
C GLU A 49 17.34 1.39 1.68
N GLU A 50 18.37 1.87 2.39
CA GLU A 50 19.45 1.01 2.93
C GLU A 50 18.98 0.02 4.01
N GLN A 51 17.72 0.10 4.45
CA GLN A 51 17.18 -0.75 5.52
C GLN A 51 16.46 -2.02 5.03
N TYR A 52 16.22 -2.18 3.73
CA TYR A 52 15.40 -3.26 3.20
C TYR A 52 16.15 -4.13 2.19
N THR A 53 15.87 -5.44 2.20
CA THR A 53 16.48 -6.40 1.27
C THR A 53 15.53 -6.70 0.11
N ASP A 54 16.04 -7.37 -0.93
CA ASP A 54 15.21 -7.82 -2.06
C ASP A 54 14.07 -8.74 -1.58
N GLU A 55 14.28 -9.54 -0.54
CA GLU A 55 13.26 -10.37 0.09
C GLU A 55 12.14 -9.53 0.70
N HIS A 56 12.46 -8.44 1.42
CA HIS A 56 11.45 -7.52 1.96
C HIS A 56 10.61 -6.88 0.86
N ILE A 57 11.24 -6.53 -0.26
CA ILE A 57 10.56 -5.98 -1.45
C ILE A 57 9.60 -7.00 -2.05
N GLN A 58 9.95 -8.29 -2.06
CA GLN A 58 9.04 -9.37 -2.46
C GLN A 58 7.96 -9.69 -1.40
N GLY A 59 8.07 -9.10 -0.22
CA GLY A 59 7.15 -9.29 0.91
C GLY A 59 7.51 -10.45 1.82
N ASP A 60 8.71 -11.01 1.70
CA ASP A 60 9.27 -12.01 2.60
C ASP A 60 10.02 -11.31 3.75
N TRP A 61 9.42 -11.34 4.94
CA TRP A 61 9.97 -10.75 6.16
C TRP A 61 10.23 -11.84 7.19
N ASP A 62 11.47 -11.94 7.68
CA ASP A 62 11.83 -12.90 8.75
C ASP A 62 11.11 -12.60 10.08
N SER A 63 10.77 -11.33 10.29
CA SER A 63 9.94 -10.85 11.40
C SER A 63 9.14 -9.63 10.96
N PRO A 64 7.93 -9.40 11.49
CA PRO A 64 7.16 -8.21 11.15
C PRO A 64 7.96 -6.92 11.37
N PRO A 65 7.89 -5.94 10.45
CA PRO A 65 8.52 -4.64 10.64
C PRO A 65 7.92 -3.90 11.84
N ALA A 66 8.64 -2.88 12.34
CA ALA A 66 8.20 -2.08 13.48
C ALA A 66 6.84 -1.40 13.26
N ASP A 67 6.57 -0.94 12.02
CA ASP A 67 5.22 -0.62 11.55
C ASP A 67 4.86 -1.56 10.39
N ILE A 68 3.74 -2.26 10.51
CA ILE A 68 3.26 -3.22 9.53
C ILE A 68 2.99 -2.58 8.15
N LEU A 69 2.80 -1.25 8.08
CA LEU A 69 2.64 -0.54 6.80
C LEU A 69 3.84 -0.74 5.86
N PHE A 70 5.04 -1.01 6.38
CA PHE A 70 6.19 -1.26 5.53
C PHE A 70 6.04 -2.51 4.66
N VAL A 71 5.23 -3.49 5.08
CA VAL A 71 4.87 -4.63 4.22
C VAL A 71 4.14 -4.19 2.94
N LEU A 72 3.45 -3.04 2.96
CA LEU A 72 2.78 -2.47 1.78
C LEU A 72 3.63 -1.40 1.06
N LEU A 73 4.34 -0.57 1.82
CA LEU A 73 5.06 0.59 1.29
C LEU A 73 6.42 0.23 0.66
N VAL A 74 7.10 -0.81 1.16
CA VAL A 74 8.37 -1.33 0.60
C VAL A 74 8.12 -2.31 -0.55
N HIS A 75 6.93 -2.94 -0.55
CA HIS A 75 6.60 -4.03 -1.46
C HIS A 75 6.62 -3.60 -2.94
N SER A 76 7.11 -4.49 -3.79
CA SER A 76 7.18 -4.29 -5.23
C SER A 76 5.79 -4.36 -5.85
N ASP A 77 5.38 -3.28 -6.51
CA ASP A 77 4.03 -3.19 -7.09
C ASP A 77 3.79 -4.15 -8.26
N CYS A 78 4.84 -4.68 -8.90
CA CYS A 78 4.74 -5.58 -10.05
C CYS A 78 4.91 -7.06 -9.71
N GLU A 79 5.64 -7.39 -8.64
CA GLU A 79 5.98 -8.76 -8.26
C GLU A 79 6.11 -8.83 -6.73
N GLY A 80 5.42 -9.78 -6.10
CA GLY A 80 5.56 -10.08 -4.68
C GLY A 80 4.24 -10.47 -4.02
N HIS A 81 4.25 -10.58 -2.69
CA HIS A 81 3.09 -10.98 -1.93
C HIS A 81 3.00 -10.38 -0.52
N ILE A 82 1.79 -10.36 0.04
CA ILE A 82 1.58 -10.13 1.48
C ILE A 82 1.19 -11.48 2.09
N HIS A 83 1.98 -11.95 3.06
CA HIS A 83 1.67 -13.19 3.77
C HIS A 83 0.42 -13.06 4.65
N PRO A 84 -0.34 -14.15 4.86
CA PRO A 84 -1.57 -14.14 5.67
C PRO A 84 -1.37 -13.57 7.08
N GLU A 85 -0.23 -13.87 7.71
CA GLU A 85 0.13 -13.38 9.05
C GLU A 85 0.32 -11.86 9.11
N HIS A 86 0.64 -11.22 7.99
CA HIS A 86 0.75 -9.76 7.90
C HIS A 86 -0.58 -9.11 7.51
N ALA A 87 -1.45 -9.84 6.82
CA ALA A 87 -2.66 -9.28 6.22
C ALA A 87 -3.66 -8.75 7.28
N GLY A 88 -3.88 -9.49 8.37
CA GLY A 88 -4.75 -9.05 9.47
C GLY A 88 -4.25 -7.77 10.15
N PRO A 89 -3.02 -7.76 10.71
CA PRO A 89 -2.46 -6.55 11.31
C PRO A 89 -2.37 -5.35 10.35
N LEU A 90 -2.05 -5.59 9.07
CA LEU A 90 -2.03 -4.55 8.05
C LEU A 90 -3.44 -3.96 7.81
N ALA A 91 -4.46 -4.82 7.74
CA ALA A 91 -5.85 -4.38 7.57
C ALA A 91 -6.29 -3.46 8.72
N ASP A 92 -5.98 -3.84 9.97
CA ASP A 92 -6.33 -3.04 11.15
C ASP A 92 -5.57 -1.70 11.17
N ARG A 93 -4.29 -1.73 10.78
CA ARG A 93 -3.47 -0.52 10.68
C ARG A 93 -3.98 0.45 9.61
N LEU A 94 -4.42 -0.07 8.46
CA LEU A 94 -5.04 0.72 7.38
C LEU A 94 -6.41 1.27 7.78
N GLU A 95 -7.25 0.48 8.45
CA GLU A 95 -8.56 0.92 8.94
C GLU A 95 -8.42 2.10 9.91
N GLY A 96 -7.41 2.07 10.79
CA GLY A 96 -7.10 3.18 11.69
C GLY A 96 -6.61 4.47 11.00
N LEU A 97 -6.16 4.40 9.74
CA LEU A 97 -5.71 5.57 8.97
C LEU A 97 -6.83 6.24 8.17
N ILE A 98 -7.99 5.61 8.01
CA ILE A 98 -9.09 6.15 7.19
C ILE A 98 -9.44 7.60 7.59
N PRO A 99 -9.60 7.96 8.88
CA PRO A 99 -9.92 9.34 9.25
C PRO A 99 -8.84 10.34 8.83
N ALA A 100 -7.56 9.95 8.93
CA ALA A 100 -6.46 10.82 8.51
C ALA A 100 -6.46 11.00 6.98
N VAL A 101 -6.75 9.95 6.21
CA VAL A 101 -6.88 10.01 4.74
C VAL A 101 -8.04 10.90 4.31
N GLU A 102 -9.18 10.84 5.00
CA GLU A 102 -10.33 11.74 4.77
C GLU A 102 -9.97 13.22 5.00
N ASP A 103 -9.12 13.48 5.99
CA ASP A 103 -8.63 14.81 6.34
C ASP A 103 -7.42 15.27 5.48
N THR A 104 -6.77 14.37 4.74
CA THR A 104 -5.57 14.71 3.97
C THR A 104 -5.94 15.57 2.76
N SER A 105 -5.18 16.65 2.56
CA SER A 105 -5.40 17.62 1.49
C SER A 105 -4.90 17.18 0.10
N SER A 106 -4.33 15.98 -0.04
CA SER A 106 -3.60 15.54 -1.26
C SER A 106 -4.47 15.09 -2.45
N GLY A 107 -5.78 15.31 -2.39
CA GLY A 107 -6.68 15.29 -3.55
C GLY A 107 -7.27 16.67 -3.79
N ASP A 108 -6.96 17.29 -4.92
CA ASP A 108 -7.46 18.61 -5.34
C ASP A 108 -9.00 18.58 -5.47
N ALA A 109 -9.58 17.39 -5.66
CA ALA A 109 -11.01 17.22 -5.79
C ALA A 109 -11.62 16.23 -4.77
N PRO A 110 -12.82 16.50 -4.23
CA PRO A 110 -13.51 15.60 -3.28
C PRO A 110 -13.70 14.15 -3.78
N TRP A 111 -13.88 13.95 -5.08
CA TRP A 111 -14.07 12.62 -5.66
C TRP A 111 -12.81 11.74 -5.59
N GLU A 112 -11.61 12.34 -5.56
CA GLU A 112 -10.35 11.60 -5.41
C GLU A 112 -10.22 11.02 -4.00
N ARG A 113 -10.68 11.77 -2.99
CA ARG A 113 -10.71 11.31 -1.60
C ARG A 113 -11.72 10.18 -1.41
N GLU A 114 -12.93 10.34 -1.94
CA GLU A 114 -13.96 9.29 -1.88
C GLU A 114 -13.46 7.99 -2.53
N GLU A 115 -12.82 8.05 -3.70
CA GLU A 115 -12.28 6.86 -4.37
C GLU A 115 -11.08 6.26 -3.62
N THR A 116 -10.25 7.08 -3.00
CA THR A 116 -9.12 6.62 -2.16
C THR A 116 -9.64 5.83 -0.96
N VAL A 117 -10.62 6.37 -0.23
CA VAL A 117 -11.23 5.70 0.93
C VAL A 117 -11.98 4.44 0.49
N ALA A 118 -12.72 4.49 -0.62
CA ALA A 118 -13.37 3.32 -1.18
C ALA A 118 -12.36 2.22 -1.54
N SER A 119 -11.21 2.60 -2.10
CA SER A 119 -10.11 1.68 -2.41
C SER A 119 -9.48 1.09 -1.15
N MET A 120 -9.31 1.89 -0.08
CA MET A 120 -8.85 1.37 1.22
C MET A 120 -9.79 0.31 1.76
N HIS A 121 -11.10 0.56 1.76
CA HIS A 121 -12.08 -0.43 2.22
C HIS A 121 -12.03 -1.74 1.43
N ARG A 122 -11.90 -1.66 0.10
CA ARG A 122 -11.73 -2.86 -0.75
C ARG A 122 -10.45 -3.62 -0.41
N PHE A 123 -9.34 -2.90 -0.26
CA PHE A 123 -8.05 -3.50 0.06
C PHE A 123 -8.06 -4.17 1.44
N ILE A 124 -8.62 -3.50 2.45
CA ILE A 124 -8.83 -4.02 3.81
C ILE A 124 -9.68 -5.30 3.79
N ALA A 125 -10.77 -5.31 3.01
CA ALA A 125 -11.62 -6.50 2.89
C ALA A 125 -10.85 -7.70 2.31
N GLY A 126 -10.07 -7.48 1.24
CA GLY A 126 -9.24 -8.52 0.65
C GLY A 126 -8.12 -9.02 1.57
N LEU A 127 -7.49 -8.12 2.34
CA LEU A 127 -6.52 -8.51 3.38
C LEU A 127 -7.17 -9.35 4.48
N ARG A 128 -8.38 -8.99 4.92
CA ARG A 128 -9.11 -9.77 5.93
C ARG A 128 -9.53 -11.14 5.41
N GLU A 129 -9.92 -11.23 4.15
CA GLU A 129 -10.20 -12.51 3.48
C GLU A 129 -8.94 -13.39 3.45
N ALA A 130 -7.81 -12.86 2.94
CA ALA A 130 -6.52 -13.54 2.90
C ALA A 130 -6.09 -14.06 4.28
N ALA A 131 -6.21 -13.23 5.32
CA ALA A 131 -5.93 -13.63 6.71
C ALA A 131 -6.85 -14.76 7.19
N SER A 132 -8.13 -14.74 6.82
CA SER A 132 -9.12 -15.75 7.24
C SER A 132 -8.98 -17.09 6.52
N THR A 133 -8.52 -17.09 5.27
CA THR A 133 -8.33 -18.29 4.45
C THR A 133 -6.91 -18.86 4.57
N GLY A 134 -5.97 -18.09 5.10
CA GLY A 134 -4.55 -18.46 5.13
C GLY A 134 -3.88 -18.36 3.76
N GLU A 135 -4.46 -17.61 2.83
CA GLU A 135 -3.91 -17.39 1.49
C GLU A 135 -3.10 -16.09 1.42
N LYS A 136 -2.06 -16.08 0.59
CA LYS A 136 -1.26 -14.87 0.35
C LYS A 136 -2.03 -13.88 -0.51
N VAL A 137 -1.79 -12.59 -0.29
CA VAL A 137 -2.16 -11.57 -1.28
C VAL A 137 -1.09 -11.52 -2.35
N LEU A 138 -1.41 -11.85 -3.60
CA LEU A 138 -0.45 -11.85 -4.71
C LEU A 138 -0.63 -10.59 -5.55
N PHE A 139 0.46 -10.08 -6.12
CA PHE A 139 0.49 -8.92 -7.02
C PHE A 139 0.88 -9.37 -8.42
N HIS A 140 0.06 -9.02 -9.42
CA HIS A 140 0.17 -9.45 -10.81
C HIS A 140 -0.12 -8.31 -11.80
#